data_AF-A0A2W6D615-F1
#
_entry.id   AF-A0A2W6D615-F1
#
_cell.length_a   1.000
_cell.length_b   1.000
_cell.length_c   1.000
_cell.angle_alpha   90.00
_cell.angle_beta   90.00
_cell.angle_gamma   90.00
#
_symmetry.space_group_name_H-M   'P 1'
#
loop_
_entity.id
_entity.type
_entity.pdbx_description
1 polymer ?
#
loop_
_entity_poly.entity_id
_entity_poly.type
_entity_poly.pdbx_seq_one_letter_code
_entity_poly.pdbx_strand_id
1 'polypeptide(L)'
;MGRRDGGSRRDGVRRLTLSNGLGWSPEGSVLYSVDTIPGIVFTRAYDPSTGACGESSVALAIDDGSPDALCVDADGNLWIAIWSAGQVLITSTRNDLSPAQLARFPSSGHLFTVRVGISGLPTTPWAGPPR
;
A
#
# COMPACT_ATOMS: atom_id res chain seq x y z
N MET A 1 -7.46 -24.90 -32.88
CA MET A 1 -6.79 -25.04 -31.56
C MET A 1 -5.70 -23.97 -31.47
N GLY A 2 -6.07 -22.73 -31.11
CA GLY A 2 -5.16 -21.59 -31.09
C GLY A 2 -4.35 -21.56 -29.80
N ARG A 3 -3.02 -21.58 -29.91
CA ARG A 3 -2.11 -21.29 -28.79
C ARG A 3 -2.42 -19.87 -28.30
N ARG A 4 -2.73 -19.73 -27.01
CA ARG A 4 -2.73 -18.42 -26.35
C ARG A 4 -1.27 -18.07 -26.09
N ASP A 5 -0.74 -17.17 -26.90
CA ASP A 5 0.57 -16.59 -26.67
C ASP A 5 0.55 -15.85 -25.33
N GLY A 6 1.41 -16.34 -24.42
CA GLY A 6 1.64 -15.76 -23.11
C GLY A 6 2.32 -14.40 -23.25
N GLY A 7 1.51 -13.37 -23.48
CA GLY A 7 1.93 -11.98 -23.38
C GLY A 7 2.27 -11.65 -21.92
N SER A 8 3.51 -11.90 -21.53
CA SER A 8 4.11 -11.33 -20.33
C SER A 8 4.16 -9.82 -20.51
N ARG A 9 3.11 -9.08 -20.11
CA ARG A 9 3.15 -7.62 -19.99
C ARG A 9 4.22 -7.26 -18.96
N ARG A 10 5.40 -6.82 -19.42
CA ARG A 10 6.50 -6.32 -18.59
C ARG A 10 6.95 -4.96 -19.10
N ASP A 11 6.07 -3.98 -19.05
CA ASP A 11 6.48 -2.59 -19.28
C ASP A 11 6.12 -1.79 -18.01
N GLY A 12 7.14 -1.27 -17.32
CA GLY A 12 7.03 -0.18 -16.33
C GLY A 12 6.87 -0.54 -14.84
N VAL A 13 6.60 -1.79 -14.46
CA VAL A 13 6.44 -2.12 -13.02
C VAL A 13 7.79 -2.51 -12.41
N ARG A 14 8.32 -1.64 -11.53
CA ARG A 14 9.45 -1.96 -10.65
C ARG A 14 9.22 -3.31 -9.99
N ARG A 15 10.22 -4.20 -10.02
CA ARG A 15 10.17 -5.47 -9.28
C ARG A 15 10.04 -5.18 -7.79
N LEU A 16 8.99 -5.71 -7.17
CA LEU A 16 8.80 -5.72 -5.73
C LEU A 16 9.61 -6.86 -5.11
N THR A 17 10.09 -6.66 -3.89
CA THR A 17 10.89 -7.64 -3.15
C THR A 17 9.99 -8.59 -2.36
N LEU A 18 9.02 -8.03 -1.63
CA LEU A 18 7.94 -8.74 -0.97
C LEU A 18 6.66 -7.88 -1.02
N SER A 19 5.89 -8.08 -2.11
CA SER A 19 4.61 -7.41 -2.31
C SER A 19 3.63 -7.74 -1.20
N ASN A 20 2.91 -6.74 -0.72
CA ASN A 20 1.94 -6.93 0.35
C ASN A 20 0.66 -6.10 0.15
N GLY A 21 0.26 -5.30 1.14
CA GLY A 21 -0.96 -4.49 1.10
C GLY A 21 -1.03 -3.50 -0.07
N LEU A 22 -2.25 -3.21 -0.51
CA LEU A 22 -2.53 -2.25 -1.57
C LEU A 22 -3.90 -1.61 -1.34
N GLY A 23 -4.08 -0.42 -1.89
CA GLY A 23 -5.33 0.32 -1.79
C GLY A 23 -5.39 1.46 -2.80
N TRP A 24 -6.56 2.03 -2.98
CA TRP A 24 -6.77 3.14 -3.92
C TRP A 24 -7.19 4.39 -3.18
N SER A 25 -6.87 5.56 -3.72
CA SER A 25 -7.48 6.80 -3.24
C SER A 25 -9.00 6.75 -3.38
N PRO A 26 -9.76 7.55 -2.60
CA PRO A 26 -11.23 7.50 -2.61
C PRO A 26 -11.84 7.72 -4.00
N GLU A 27 -11.24 8.58 -4.82
CA GLU A 27 -11.64 8.82 -6.21
C GLU A 27 -11.09 7.79 -7.21
N GLY A 28 -10.27 6.84 -6.75
CA GLY A 28 -9.73 5.74 -7.54
C GLY A 28 -8.59 6.10 -8.47
N SER A 29 -8.10 7.35 -8.45
CA SER A 29 -7.10 7.84 -9.41
C SER A 29 -5.64 7.53 -9.02
N VAL A 30 -5.43 7.04 -7.80
CA VAL A 30 -4.11 6.71 -7.25
C VAL A 30 -4.13 5.29 -6.69
N LEU A 31 -3.13 4.49 -7.04
CA LEU A 31 -2.87 3.17 -6.46
C LEU A 31 -1.70 3.25 -5.49
N TYR A 32 -1.91 2.79 -4.26
CA TYR A 32 -0.90 2.57 -3.24
C TYR A 32 -0.54 1.09 -3.16
N SER A 33 0.75 0.77 -3.00
CA SER A 33 1.20 -0.61 -2.84
C SER A 33 2.43 -0.71 -1.93
N VAL A 34 2.46 -1.71 -1.06
CA VAL A 34 3.54 -1.96 -0.10
C VAL A 34 4.56 -2.96 -0.66
N ASP A 35 5.85 -2.62 -0.53
CA ASP A 35 6.96 -3.56 -0.61
C ASP A 35 7.62 -3.70 0.77
N THR A 36 7.40 -4.85 1.40
CA THR A 36 7.68 -5.09 2.82
C THR A 36 9.17 -5.00 3.14
N ILE A 37 10.02 -5.65 2.33
CA ILE A 37 11.46 -5.79 2.62
C ILE A 37 12.19 -4.45 2.57
N PRO A 38 12.01 -3.59 1.55
CA PRO A 38 12.60 -2.25 1.57
C PRO A 38 11.83 -1.26 2.44
N GLY A 39 10.68 -1.63 3.02
CA GLY A 39 9.88 -0.75 3.86
C GLY A 39 9.23 0.41 3.10
N ILE A 40 8.83 0.20 1.84
CA ILE A 40 8.35 1.30 0.98
C ILE A 40 6.86 1.14 0.65
N VAL A 41 6.12 2.24 0.79
CA VAL A 41 4.81 2.41 0.16
C VAL A 41 5.01 3.19 -1.14
N PHE A 42 4.72 2.56 -2.27
CA PHE A 42 4.69 3.21 -3.57
C PHE A 42 3.33 3.82 -3.86
N THR A 43 3.34 4.86 -4.69
CA THR A 43 2.15 5.40 -5.35
C THR A 43 2.32 5.38 -6.86
N ARG A 44 1.20 5.22 -7.58
CA ARG A 44 1.10 5.29 -9.05
C ARG A 44 -0.19 6.01 -9.43
N ALA A 45 -0.14 6.84 -10.47
CA ALA A 45 -1.37 7.25 -11.14
C ALA A 45 -2.09 5.99 -11.67
N TYR A 46 -3.40 5.94 -11.51
CA TYR A 46 -4.24 4.80 -11.88
C TYR A 46 -5.47 5.27 -12.64
N ASP A 47 -5.74 4.63 -13.78
CA ASP A 47 -6.98 4.85 -14.53
C ASP A 47 -7.97 3.72 -14.20
N PRO A 48 -9.07 4.01 -13.46
CA PRO A 48 -10.04 2.99 -13.08
C PRO A 48 -10.85 2.44 -14.27
N SER A 49 -10.90 3.15 -15.40
CA SER A 49 -11.64 2.69 -16.58
C SER A 49 -10.85 1.68 -17.41
N THR A 50 -9.52 1.77 -17.40
CA THR A 50 -8.63 0.92 -18.23
C THR A 50 -7.74 -0.01 -17.41
N GLY A 51 -7.57 0.26 -16.11
CA GLY A 51 -6.60 -0.41 -15.25
C GLY A 51 -5.15 -0.01 -15.51
N ALA A 52 -4.91 1.02 -16.32
CA ALA A 52 -3.56 1.49 -16.62
C ALA A 52 -2.90 2.09 -15.36
N CYS A 53 -1.63 1.79 -15.17
CA CYS A 53 -0.81 2.33 -14.08
C CYS A 53 0.32 3.19 -14.67
N GLY A 54 0.54 4.35 -14.08
CA GLY A 54 1.71 5.17 -14.36
C GLY A 54 3.00 4.67 -13.69
N GLU A 55 4.04 5.49 -13.83
CA GLU A 55 5.31 5.30 -13.13
C GLU A 55 5.12 5.32 -11.61
N SER A 56 5.97 4.55 -10.90
CA SER A 56 5.96 4.55 -9.44
C SER A 56 6.79 5.66 -8.85
N SER A 57 6.25 6.33 -7.83
CA SER A 57 7.00 7.16 -6.90
C SER A 57 6.86 6.64 -5.46
N VAL A 58 7.74 7.10 -4.57
CA VAL A 58 7.70 6.75 -3.14
C VAL A 58 6.72 7.67 -2.44
N ALA A 59 5.67 7.11 -1.84
CA ALA A 59 4.74 7.85 -0.98
C ALA A 59 5.26 7.93 0.46
N LEU A 60 5.82 6.82 0.97
CA LEU A 60 6.34 6.71 2.33
C LEU A 60 7.48 5.69 2.38
N ALA A 61 8.50 6.00 3.19
CA ALA A 61 9.51 5.04 3.64
C ALA A 61 9.31 4.79 5.14
N ILE A 62 9.32 3.52 5.53
CA ILE A 62 9.09 3.04 6.89
C ILE A 62 10.32 2.25 7.29
N ASP A 63 11.13 2.83 8.18
CA ASP A 63 12.41 2.24 8.61
C ASP A 63 12.28 1.40 9.89
N ASP A 64 11.19 1.56 10.65
CA ASP A 64 10.93 0.86 11.90
C ASP A 64 9.75 -0.12 11.77
N GLY A 65 10.08 -1.40 11.61
CA GLY A 65 9.15 -2.51 11.42
C GLY A 65 8.93 -2.88 9.95
N SER A 66 7.98 -3.80 9.70
CA SER A 66 7.71 -4.32 8.37
C SER A 66 6.29 -3.96 7.93
N PRO A 67 6.10 -3.02 6.99
CA PRO A 67 4.77 -2.68 6.52
C PRO A 67 4.15 -3.87 5.78
N ASP A 68 2.90 -4.17 6.09
CA ASP A 68 2.22 -5.38 5.64
C ASP A 68 0.91 -5.00 4.92
N ALA A 69 -0.24 -5.24 5.55
CA ALA A 69 -1.53 -4.82 5.05
C ALA A 69 -1.67 -3.29 4.99
N LEU A 70 -2.39 -2.81 3.99
CA LEU A 70 -2.72 -1.40 3.77
C LEU A 70 -4.19 -1.29 3.39
N CYS A 71 -4.91 -0.32 3.96
CA CYS A 71 -6.18 0.15 3.42
C CYS A 71 -6.24 1.68 3.40
N VAL A 72 -7.16 2.22 2.60
CA VAL A 72 -7.41 3.66 2.49
C VAL A 72 -8.82 3.94 2.98
N ASP A 73 -8.99 4.91 3.88
CA ASP A 73 -10.31 5.32 4.35
C ASP A 73 -10.98 6.35 3.42
N ALA A 74 -12.22 6.73 3.74
CA ALA A 74 -13.01 7.65 2.92
C ALA A 74 -12.44 9.08 2.86
N ASP A 75 -11.58 9.46 3.82
CA ASP A 75 -10.90 10.76 3.85
C ASP A 75 -9.52 10.71 3.17
N GLY A 76 -9.12 9.55 2.65
CA GLY A 76 -7.85 9.34 1.96
C GLY A 76 -6.66 9.06 2.87
N ASN A 77 -6.88 8.72 4.15
CA ASN A 77 -5.80 8.28 5.02
C ASN A 77 -5.44 6.83 4.73
N LEU A 78 -4.14 6.55 4.72
CA LEU A 78 -3.54 5.23 4.66
C LEU A 78 -3.46 4.66 6.07
N TRP A 79 -3.96 3.44 6.23
CA TRP A 79 -3.87 2.64 7.44
C TRP A 79 -2.99 1.44 7.14
N ILE A 80 -1.82 1.37 7.77
CA ILE A 80 -0.78 0.40 7.43
C ILE A 80 -0.46 -0.42 8.68
N ALA A 81 -0.64 -1.74 8.58
CA ALA A 81 -0.21 -2.65 9.63
C ALA A 81 1.32 -2.73 9.61
N ILE A 82 1.95 -2.56 10.78
CA ILE A 82 3.39 -2.75 10.95
C ILE A 82 3.59 -4.12 11.62
N TRP A 83 3.87 -5.12 10.79
CA TRP A 83 4.19 -6.47 11.23
C TRP A 83 5.43 -6.44 12.12
N SER A 84 5.44 -7.33 13.14
CA SER A 84 6.36 -7.39 14.29
C SER A 84 6.22 -6.27 15.34
N ALA A 85 5.70 -5.09 15.00
CA ALA A 85 5.58 -3.97 15.96
C ALA A 85 4.27 -3.94 16.75
N GLY A 86 3.24 -4.68 16.33
CA GLY A 86 1.91 -4.66 16.97
C GLY A 86 1.23 -3.28 16.88
N GLN A 87 1.50 -2.56 15.80
CA GLN A 87 1.09 -1.18 15.58
C GLN A 87 0.38 -1.02 14.24
N VAL A 88 -0.49 -0.02 14.19
CA VAL A 88 -1.02 0.53 12.94
C VAL A 88 -0.50 1.94 12.78
N LEU A 89 0.09 2.21 11.62
CA LEU A 89 0.48 3.54 11.18
C LEU A 89 -0.67 4.16 10.41
N ILE A 90 -1.04 5.39 10.75
CA ILE A 90 -2.09 6.14 10.06
C ILE A 90 -1.47 7.44 9.55
N THR A 91 -1.57 7.69 8.26
CA THR A 91 -1.08 8.92 7.64
C THR A 91 -1.78 9.14 6.31
N SER A 92 -1.82 10.36 5.80
CA SER A 92 -2.18 10.62 4.39
C SER A 92 -0.96 11.15 3.65
N THR A 93 -0.99 11.12 2.32
CA THR A 93 -0.03 11.96 1.57
C THR A 93 -0.38 13.43 1.82
N ARG A 94 0.63 14.29 2.01
CA ARG A 94 0.46 15.75 1.97
C ARG A 94 0.88 16.34 0.63
N ASN A 95 1.81 15.66 -0.03
CA ASN A 95 2.35 16.06 -1.31
C ASN A 95 1.24 15.99 -2.37
N ASP A 96 1.28 16.96 -3.29
CA ASP A 96 0.35 17.11 -4.43
C ASP A 96 -1.12 17.46 -4.08
N LEU A 97 -1.44 17.72 -2.80
CA LEU A 97 -2.74 18.24 -2.40
C LEU A 97 -2.86 19.75 -2.67
N SER A 98 -3.96 20.16 -3.29
CA SER A 98 -4.29 21.57 -3.47
C SER A 98 -4.52 22.28 -2.13
N PRO A 99 -4.38 23.61 -2.05
CA PRO A 99 -4.68 24.37 -0.84
C PRO A 99 -6.11 24.12 -0.30
N ALA A 100 -7.09 23.91 -1.18
CA ALA A 100 -8.46 23.60 -0.78
C ALA A 100 -8.58 22.21 -0.14
N GLN A 101 -7.85 21.21 -0.66
CA GLN A 101 -7.76 19.87 -0.06
C GLN A 101 -7.05 19.92 1.30
N LEU A 102 -5.93 20.65 1.41
CA LEU A 102 -5.22 20.82 2.68
C LEU A 102 -6.04 21.56 3.74
N ALA A 103 -6.84 22.56 3.35
CA ALA A 103 -7.74 23.24 4.27
C ALA A 103 -8.88 22.33 4.77
N ARG A 104 -9.39 21.45 3.90
CA ARG A 104 -10.43 20.47 4.23
C ARG A 104 -9.88 19.33 5.10
N PHE A 105 -8.62 18.95 4.89
CA PHE A 105 -7.93 17.85 5.58
C PHE A 105 -6.64 18.35 6.25
N PRO A 106 -6.74 19.13 7.35
CA PRO A 106 -5.59 19.80 7.94
C PRO A 106 -4.52 18.82 8.47
N SER A 107 -4.93 17.61 8.83
CA SER A 107 -4.07 16.55 9.33
C SER A 107 -3.33 15.78 8.22
N SER A 108 -3.49 16.17 6.95
CA SER A 108 -2.80 15.48 5.86
C SER A 108 -1.29 15.51 6.01
N GLY A 109 -0.65 14.34 5.93
CA GLY A 109 0.78 14.14 6.22
C GLY A 109 1.15 14.03 7.69
N HIS A 110 0.20 14.14 8.63
CA HIS A 110 0.48 13.83 10.02
C HIS A 110 0.63 12.32 10.19
N LEU A 111 1.60 11.93 11.02
CA LEU A 111 1.84 10.55 11.39
C LEU A 111 1.18 10.26 12.73
N PHE A 112 0.26 9.29 12.74
CA PHE A 112 -0.31 8.75 13.97
C PHE A 112 0.06 7.28 14.07
N THR A 113 0.41 6.83 15.27
CA THR A 113 0.61 5.40 15.57
C THR A 113 -0.41 4.97 16.61
N VAL A 114 -1.05 3.83 16.36
CA VAL A 114 -2.01 3.23 17.28
C VAL A 114 -1.51 1.86 17.68
N ARG A 115 -1.38 1.62 18.99
CA ARG A 115 -1.17 0.27 19.54
C ARG A 115 -2.54 -0.40 19.65
N VAL A 116 -2.70 -1.51 18.94
CA VAL A 116 -4.01 -2.16 18.80
C VAL A 116 -4.45 -2.90 20.08
N GLY A 117 -3.52 -3.21 20.99
CA GLY A 117 -3.82 -3.82 22.30
C GLY A 117 -4.40 -5.24 22.24
N ILE A 118 -4.57 -5.80 21.04
CA ILE A 118 -5.13 -7.11 20.77
C ILE A 118 -4.13 -7.94 19.96
N SER A 119 -4.06 -9.23 20.25
CA SER A 119 -3.31 -10.21 19.45
C SER A 119 -4.27 -11.05 18.64
N GLY A 120 -3.92 -11.31 17.37
CA GLY A 120 -4.68 -12.23 16.52
C GLY A 120 -4.66 -13.67 17.02
N LEU A 121 -5.41 -14.54 16.35
CA LEU A 121 -5.37 -15.97 16.62
C LEU A 121 -3.94 -16.52 16.39
N PRO A 122 -3.54 -17.59 17.11
CA PRO A 122 -2.29 -18.27 16.86
C PRO A 122 -2.14 -18.64 15.38
N THR A 123 -0.98 -18.39 14.79
CA THR A 123 -0.71 -18.76 13.41
C THR A 123 -0.49 -20.27 13.31
N THR A 124 -1.24 -20.94 12.42
CA THR A 124 -0.95 -22.34 12.06
C THR A 124 0.27 -22.34 11.13
N PRO A 125 1.41 -22.94 11.52
CA PRO A 125 2.58 -22.97 10.66
C PRO A 125 2.27 -23.71 9.37
N TRP A 126 2.82 -23.22 8.25
CA TRP A 126 2.79 -23.97 6.99
C TRP A 126 3.50 -25.32 7.17
N ALA A 127 2.80 -26.42 6.86
CA ALA A 127 3.29 -27.78 7.09
C ALA A 127 4.29 -28.29 6.02
N GLY A 128 4.66 -27.45 5.05
CA GLY A 128 5.42 -27.88 3.89
C GLY A 128 4.53 -28.55 2.82
N PRO A 129 5.10 -28.87 1.64
CA PRO A 129 4.41 -29.70 0.66
C PRO A 129 4.13 -31.09 1.26
N PRO A 130 3.03 -31.75 0.85
CA PRO A 130 2.81 -33.15 1.21
C PRO A 130 4.00 -34.00 0.75
N ARG A 131 4.41 -34.95 1.60
CA ARG A 131 5.48 -35.92 1.29
C ARG A 131 5.01 -36.97 0.31
#